data_AF-A0A2E0R360-F1
#
_entry.id   AF-A0A2E0R360-F1
#
_cell.length_a   1.000
_cell.length_b   1.000
_cell.length_c   1.000
_cell.angle_alpha   90.00
_cell.angle_beta   90.00
_cell.angle_gamma   90.00
#
_symmetry.space_group_name_H-M   'P 1'
#
loop_
_entity.id
_entity.type
_entity.pdbx_description
1 polymer ?
#
loop_
_entity_poly.entity_id
_entity_poly.type
_entity_poly.pdbx_seq_one_letter_code
_entity_poly.pdbx_strand_id
1 'polypeptide(L)'
;MSDFISTPQGKIVNVNAIAFLTTRTKTVGKETVTQLLIGFSAATAVGEGGLMPLSLLMEGSEATLFLNQLGQRGVDVAALQKKLS
;
A
#
# COMPACT_ATOMS: atom_id res chain seq x y z
N MET A 1 10.26 -8.99 -15.68
CA MET A 1 10.98 -8.96 -14.39
C MET A 1 9.96 -8.53 -13.34
N SER A 2 9.80 -9.27 -12.25
CA SER A 2 8.88 -8.88 -11.18
C SER A 2 9.50 -7.72 -10.41
N ASP A 3 8.75 -6.64 -10.21
CA ASP A 3 9.22 -5.48 -9.45
C ASP A 3 8.69 -5.52 -8.03
N PHE A 4 9.57 -5.34 -7.04
CA PHE A 4 9.26 -5.51 -5.63
C PHE A 4 9.72 -4.31 -4.81
N ILE A 5 8.88 -3.92 -3.85
CA ILE A 5 9.14 -2.84 -2.90
C ILE A 5 8.96 -3.39 -1.49
N SER A 6 9.91 -3.10 -0.59
CA SER A 6 9.77 -3.41 0.82
C SER A 6 9.12 -2.25 1.56
N THR A 7 8.05 -2.52 2.30
CA THR A 7 7.48 -1.55 3.22
C THR A 7 8.39 -1.41 4.46
N PRO A 8 8.35 -0.26 5.16
CA PRO A 8 9.08 -0.08 6.42
C PRO A 8 8.77 -1.12 7.50
N GLN A 9 7.61 -1.78 7.45
CA GLN A 9 7.25 -2.93 8.31
C GLN A 9 7.88 -4.26 7.87
N GLY A 10 8.76 -4.27 6.87
CA GLY A 10 9.40 -5.47 6.35
C GLY A 10 8.53 -6.31 5.42
N LYS A 11 7.36 -5.81 4.99
CA LYS A 11 6.50 -6.53 4.04
C LYS A 11 7.02 -6.32 2.62
N ILE A 12 7.03 -7.36 1.81
CA ILE A 12 7.44 -7.26 0.40
C ILE A 12 6.19 -7.17 -0.46
N VAL A 13 6.10 -6.12 -1.26
CA VAL A 13 4.99 -5.84 -2.16
C VAL A 13 5.46 -6.01 -3.60
N ASN A 14 4.80 -6.89 -4.35
CA ASN A 14 4.96 -6.98 -5.80
C ASN A 14 4.17 -5.85 -6.47
N VAL A 15 4.86 -4.91 -7.09
CA VAL A 15 4.26 -3.75 -7.75
C VAL A 15 3.33 -4.18 -8.88
N ASN A 16 3.69 -5.24 -9.61
CA ASN A 16 2.89 -5.76 -10.73
C ASN A 16 1.59 -6.44 -10.26
N ALA A 17 1.47 -6.75 -8.97
CA ALA A 17 0.26 -7.32 -8.39
C ALA A 17 -0.68 -6.24 -7.84
N ILE A 18 -0.30 -4.95 -7.84
CA ILE A 18 -1.16 -3.86 -7.36
C ILE A 18 -2.28 -3.64 -8.38
N ALA A 19 -3.53 -3.86 -7.95
CA ALA A 19 -4.73 -3.55 -8.73
C ALA A 19 -5.14 -2.10 -8.57
N PHE A 20 -5.08 -1.57 -7.34
CA PHE A 20 -5.46 -0.19 -7.05
C PHE A 20 -4.74 0.36 -5.82
N LEU A 21 -4.64 1.68 -5.77
CA LEU A 21 -4.12 2.45 -4.64
C LEU A 21 -5.16 3.52 -4.30
N THR A 22 -5.57 3.60 -3.03
CA THR A 22 -6.51 4.61 -2.57
C THR A 22 -6.21 5.03 -1.13
N THR A 23 -6.74 6.16 -0.71
CA THR A 23 -6.64 6.62 0.68
C THR A 23 -7.98 6.41 1.37
N ARG A 24 -7.95 5.95 2.61
CA ARG A 24 -9.13 5.91 3.49
C ARG A 24 -8.85 6.69 4.76
N THR A 25 -9.88 7.31 5.31
CA THR A 25 -9.79 8.00 6.59
C THR A 25 -10.31 7.07 7.68
N LYS A 26 -9.51 6.87 8.73
CA LYS A 26 -9.88 6.11 9.92
C LYS A 26 -9.94 7.07 11.11
N THR A 27 -11.09 7.11 11.77
CA THR A 27 -11.23 7.85 13.03
C THR A 27 -10.96 6.90 14.19
N VAL A 28 -9.99 7.22 15.04
CA VAL A 28 -9.67 6.48 16.27
C VAL A 28 -9.81 7.45 17.44
N GLY A 29 -10.92 7.36 18.17
CA GLY A 29 -11.24 8.31 19.22
C GLY A 29 -11.50 9.71 18.65
N LYS A 30 -10.67 10.69 19.07
CA LYS A 30 -10.72 12.08 18.57
C LYS A 30 -9.77 12.34 17.41
N GLU A 31 -8.91 11.38 17.07
CA GLU A 31 -7.90 11.53 16.03
C GLU A 31 -8.40 10.96 14.71
N THR A 32 -8.14 11.69 13.63
CA THR A 32 -8.46 11.29 12.26
C THR A 32 -7.17 11.02 11.53
N VAL A 33 -6.96 9.76 11.14
CA VAL A 33 -5.73 9.31 10.47
C VAL A 33 -6.06 8.91 9.04
N THR A 34 -5.36 9.49 8.07
CA THR A 34 -5.42 9.04 6.68
C THR A 34 -4.48 7.85 6.49
N GLN A 35 -5.01 6.77 5.92
CA GLN A 35 -4.28 5.55 5.61
C GLN A 35 -4.26 5.31 4.11
N LEU A 36 -3.14 4.81 3.60
CA LEU A 36 -3.08 4.25 2.25
C LEU A 36 -3.59 2.81 2.30
N LEU A 37 -4.57 2.52 1.45
CA LEU A 37 -5.07 1.20 1.13
C LEU A 37 -4.51 0.79 -0.23
N ILE A 38 -3.82 -0.34 -0.25
CA ILE A 38 -3.31 -0.97 -1.47
C ILE A 38 -4.16 -2.20 -1.71
N GLY A 39 -4.78 -2.33 -2.87
CA GLY A 39 -5.48 -3.54 -3.29
C GLY A 39 -4.65 -4.32 -4.30
N PHE A 40 -4.60 -5.64 -4.16
CA PHE A 40 -3.88 -6.54 -5.05
C PHE A 40 -4.83 -7.32 -5.98
N SER A 41 -4.39 -7.58 -7.22
CA SER A 41 -5.18 -8.23 -8.27
C SER A 41 -5.30 -9.74 -8.11
N ALA A 42 -4.43 -10.37 -7.32
CA ALA A 42 -4.38 -11.81 -7.15
C ALA A 42 -4.28 -12.21 -5.69
N ALA A 43 -5.14 -13.14 -5.25
CA ALA A 43 -4.98 -13.80 -3.96
C ALA A 43 -3.79 -14.73 -4.12
N THR A 44 -2.62 -14.29 -3.66
CA THR A 44 -1.46 -15.17 -3.61
C THR A 44 -1.80 -16.26 -2.61
N ALA A 45 -1.90 -17.50 -3.08
CA ALA A 45 -1.90 -18.66 -2.21
C ALA A 45 -0.58 -18.63 -1.42
N VAL A 46 -0.64 -18.23 -0.15
CA VAL A 46 0.40 -18.61 0.79
C VAL A 46 0.23 -20.10 1.02
N GLY A 47 1.33 -20.83 0.98
CA GLY A 47 1.35 -22.27 1.19
C GLY A 47 0.42 -22.69 2.33
N GLU A 48 -0.35 -23.74 2.08
CA GLU A 48 -1.35 -24.35 2.98
C GLU A 48 -2.59 -23.50 3.29
N GLY A 49 -3.22 -22.93 2.25
CA GLY A 49 -4.67 -22.71 2.25
C GLY A 49 -5.18 -21.39 2.85
N GLY A 50 -4.29 -20.46 3.20
CA GLY A 50 -4.67 -19.11 3.59
C GLY A 50 -4.83 -18.19 2.39
N LEU A 51 -6.01 -17.57 2.22
CA LEU A 51 -6.10 -16.37 1.39
C LEU A 51 -5.56 -15.20 2.22
N MET A 52 -4.41 -14.63 1.85
CA MET A 52 -4.00 -13.36 2.45
C MET A 52 -5.04 -12.29 2.07
N PRO A 53 -5.51 -11.46 3.03
CA PRO A 53 -6.32 -10.32 2.68
C PRO A 53 -5.58 -9.51 1.61
N LEU A 54 -6.24 -9.33 0.46
CA LEU A 54 -5.73 -8.69 -0.75
C LEU A 54 -5.42 -7.20 -0.57
N SER A 55 -5.37 -6.72 0.67
CA SER A 55 -5.15 -5.33 0.93
C SER A 55 -4.18 -5.06 2.05
N LEU A 56 -3.22 -4.19 1.76
CA LEU A 56 -2.26 -3.68 2.72
C LEU A 56 -2.68 -2.27 3.14
N LEU A 57 -2.56 -2.00 4.44
CA LEU A 57 -2.87 -0.71 5.04
C LEU A 57 -1.59 -0.11 5.61
N MET A 58 -1.32 1.15 5.27
CA MET A 58 -0.18 1.92 5.79
C MET A 58 -0.65 3.27 6.28
N GLU A 59 -0.01 3.78 7.33
CA GLU A 59 -0.37 5.06 7.96
C GLU A 59 0.75 6.10 7.74
N GLY A 60 0.34 7.37 7.61
CA GLY A 60 1.23 8.54 7.68
C GLY A 60 2.55 8.45 6.90
N SER A 61 3.67 8.49 7.62
CA SER A 61 5.03 8.51 7.06
C SER A 61 5.39 7.23 6.30
N GLU A 62 4.83 6.09 6.71
CA GLU A 62 5.05 4.80 6.02
C GLU A 62 4.44 4.83 4.62
N ALA A 63 3.18 5.28 4.54
CA ALA A 63 2.49 5.42 3.27
C ALA A 63 3.22 6.41 2.35
N THR A 64 3.77 7.48 2.90
CA THR A 64 4.55 8.47 2.14
C THR A 64 5.84 7.87 1.57
N LEU A 65 6.60 7.13 2.38
CA LEU A 65 7.82 6.45 1.93
C LEU A 65 7.53 5.40 0.84
N PHE A 66 6.47 4.62 1.02
CA PHE A 66 6.05 3.64 0.03
C PHE A 66 5.62 4.28 -1.30
N LEU A 67 4.84 5.37 -1.25
CA LEU A 67 4.47 6.10 -2.45
C LEU A 67 5.70 6.72 -3.14
N ASN A 68 6.67 7.23 -2.38
CA ASN A 68 7.93 7.72 -2.96
C ASN A 68 8.67 6.61 -3.74
N GLN A 69 8.74 5.40 -3.16
CA GLN A 69 9.34 4.24 -3.83
C GLN A 69 8.56 3.84 -5.10
N LEU A 70 7.22 3.86 -5.06
CA LEU A 70 6.38 3.63 -6.23
C LEU A 70 6.57 4.69 -7.32
N GLY A 71 6.66 5.96 -6.94
CA GLY A 71 6.93 7.07 -7.86
C GLY A 71 8.27 6.94 -8.57
N GLN A 72 9.31 6.46 -7.86
CA GLN A 72 10.61 6.14 -8.46
C GLN A 72 10.53 4.99 -9.49
N ARG A 73 9.49 4.16 -9.44
CA ARG A 73 9.20 3.09 -10.41
C ARG A 73 8.26 3.54 -11.54
N GLY A 74 7.94 4.84 -11.62
CA GLY A 74 7.11 5.41 -12.67
C GLY A 74 5.60 5.26 -12.44
N VAL A 75 5.17 4.87 -11.25
CA VAL A 75 3.74 4.87 -10.87
C VAL A 75 3.32 6.29 -10.51
N ASP A 76 2.22 6.78 -11.09
CA ASP A 76 1.67 8.08 -10.71
C ASP A 76 0.99 8.00 -9.33
N VAL A 77 1.62 8.65 -8.36
CA VAL A 77 1.21 8.67 -6.95
C VAL A 77 0.92 10.09 -6.44
N ALA A 78 1.04 11.12 -7.27
CA ALA A 78 1.02 12.52 -6.84
C ALA A 78 -0.31 12.89 -6.14
N ALA A 79 -1.42 12.37 -6.67
CA ALA A 79 -2.75 12.58 -6.09
C ALA A 79 -2.92 11.91 -4.72
N LEU A 80 -2.25 10.77 -4.49
CA LEU A 80 -2.32 10.03 -3.23
C LEU A 80 -1.41 10.65 -2.16
N GLN A 81 -0.22 11.09 -2.55
CA GLN A 81 0.72 11.78 -1.66
C GLN A 81 0.11 13.03 -1.04
N LYS A 82 -0.57 13.86 -1.86
CA LYS A 82 -1.27 15.06 -1.37
C LYS A 82 -2.35 14.78 -0.33
N LYS A 83 -2.95 13.58 -0.34
CA LYS A 83 -4.01 13.20 0.62
C LYS A 83 -3.45 12.66 1.94
N LEU A 84 -2.19 12.24 1.95
CA LEU A 84 -1.49 11.71 3.12
C LEU A 84 -0.62 12.76 3.81
N SER A 85 -0.45 13.93 3.19
CA SER A 85 0.30 15.09 3.70
C SER A 85 -0.54 15.94 4.64
#